data_AF-A0A848VPN8-F1
#
_entry.id   AF-A0A848VPN8-F1
#
_cell.length_a   1.000
_cell.length_b   1.000
_cell.length_c   1.000
_cell.angle_alpha   90.00
_cell.angle_beta   90.00
_cell.angle_gamma   90.00
#
_symmetry.space_group_name_H-M   'P 1'
#
loop_
_entity.id
_entity.type
_entity.pdbx_description
1 polymer ?
#
loop_
_entity_poly.entity_id
_entity_poly.type
_entity_poly.pdbx_seq_one_letter_code
_entity_poly.pdbx_strand_id
1 'polypeptide(L)'
;MRCLLTLLAVLFLTPISVFAQSASDLFQQAVVMERTQGDLLGAIALYERVVDASNDRTLTADALVRIGQNYERLGRDGALDAYQRVVSDFGDLAEPVGIARARLAALVTLAAPAPDPPNSIAFKVPGRASPWGHLSADGQRLVTIERSNTMADGGALLIMDLVQNSFTTLVPGRPGGFAQSPRFSPDQNQVAYGWWDGEGRAYIEVLDLPTGSIRTVLDLHSHFSDLPGVDWTEGPFDPYVLDWTEDGSGLLVYNWVDGIGGDWYSNLMMVPVDGSPPRVVARDKA
;
A
#
# COMPACT_ATOMS: atom_id res chain seq x y z
N MET A 1 13.02 99.30 1.60
CA MET A 1 13.53 97.92 1.38
C MET A 1 13.65 97.28 2.74
N ARG A 2 12.64 96.51 3.17
CA ARG A 2 12.48 95.06 2.96
C ARG A 2 13.27 94.26 4.00
N CYS A 3 12.50 93.52 4.83
CA CYS A 3 12.76 92.14 5.28
C CYS A 3 14.03 91.92 6.15
N LEU A 4 14.05 91.15 7.24
CA LEU A 4 13.11 90.18 7.78
C LEU A 4 13.61 89.76 9.19
N LEU A 5 12.67 89.40 10.05
CA LEU A 5 12.84 88.66 11.31
C LEU A 5 13.78 87.45 11.20
N THR A 6 14.53 87.16 12.27
CA THR A 6 14.95 85.79 12.67
C THR A 6 15.15 85.79 14.19
N LEU A 7 14.06 85.89 14.96
CA LEU A 7 13.34 84.79 15.64
C LEU A 7 14.25 83.77 16.37
N LEU A 8 14.22 83.92 17.70
CA LEU A 8 14.69 83.01 18.73
C LEU A 8 14.13 81.58 18.51
N ALA A 9 14.97 80.62 18.15
CA ALA A 9 14.56 79.22 18.01
C ALA A 9 14.46 78.58 19.40
N VAL A 10 13.26 78.61 19.98
CA VAL A 10 12.89 77.78 21.13
C VAL A 10 12.77 76.34 20.62
N LEU A 11 13.77 75.52 20.98
CA LEU A 11 13.79 74.09 20.73
C LEU A 11 12.75 73.42 21.63
N PHE A 12 11.53 73.24 21.11
CA PHE A 12 10.52 72.40 21.74
C PHE A 12 10.97 70.94 21.69
N LEU A 13 11.55 70.47 22.79
CA LEU A 13 11.77 69.05 23.04
C LEU A 13 10.39 68.44 23.37
N THR A 14 9.64 68.02 22.35
CA THR A 14 8.45 67.22 22.58
C THR A 14 8.90 65.83 23.03
N PRO A 15 8.47 65.33 24.21
CA PRO A 15 8.71 63.94 24.55
C PRO A 15 7.94 63.11 23.54
N ILE A 16 8.65 62.33 22.72
CA ILE A 16 8.05 61.25 21.95
C ILE A 16 7.60 60.23 23.00
N SER A 17 6.36 60.34 23.45
CA SER A 17 5.71 59.29 24.21
C SER A 17 5.66 58.08 23.30
N VAL A 18 6.60 57.16 23.49
CA VAL A 18 6.49 55.80 22.96
C VAL A 18 5.24 55.22 23.61
N PHE A 19 4.11 55.28 22.91
CA PHE A 19 2.91 54.57 23.34
C PHE A 19 3.29 53.10 23.44
N ALA A 20 3.32 52.58 24.66
CA ALA A 20 3.39 51.14 24.87
C ALA A 20 2.16 50.54 24.19
N GLN A 21 2.37 49.78 23.11
CA GLN A 21 1.29 49.06 22.44
C GLN A 21 0.64 48.13 23.45
N SER A 22 -0.69 48.19 23.56
CA SER A 22 -1.40 47.28 24.47
C SER A 22 -1.33 45.85 23.93
N ALA A 23 -1.48 44.86 24.82
CA ALA A 23 -1.55 43.46 24.40
C ALA A 23 -2.67 43.21 23.37
N SER A 24 -3.79 43.92 23.49
CA SER A 24 -4.88 43.86 22.51
C SER A 24 -4.48 44.43 21.14
N ASP A 25 -3.72 45.52 21.10
CA ASP A 25 -3.21 46.08 19.82
C ASP A 25 -2.24 45.12 19.15
N LEU A 26 -1.33 44.51 19.93
CA LEU A 26 -0.41 43.49 19.43
C LEU A 26 -1.16 42.28 18.90
N PHE A 27 -2.23 41.85 19.57
CA PHE A 27 -3.06 40.73 19.11
C PHE A 27 -3.74 41.05 17.78
N GLN A 28 -4.32 42.24 17.63
CA GLN A 28 -4.93 42.65 16.36
C GLN A 28 -3.89 42.75 15.24
N GLN A 29 -2.70 43.28 15.53
CA GLN A 29 -1.61 43.33 14.56
C GLN A 29 -1.18 41.91 14.13
N ALA A 30 -1.10 40.97 15.07
CA ALA A 30 -0.80 39.57 14.79
C ALA A 30 -1.87 38.91 13.91
N VAL A 31 -3.16 39.18 14.16
CA VAL A 31 -4.27 38.68 13.33
C VAL A 31 -4.16 39.18 11.88
N VAL A 32 -3.81 40.46 11.68
CA VAL A 32 -3.59 41.02 10.34
C VAL A 32 -2.39 40.37 9.65
N MET A 33 -1.29 40.17 10.37
CA MET A 33 -0.12 39.44 9.85
C MET A 33 -0.50 38.02 9.43
N GLU A 34 -1.21 37.27 10.29
CA GLU A 34 -1.64 35.89 10.06
C GLU A 34 -2.57 35.76 8.85
N ARG A 35 -3.59 36.61 8.77
CA ARG A 35 -4.72 36.42 7.85
C ARG A 35 -4.62 37.23 6.57
N THR A 36 -4.06 38.44 6.64
CA THR A 36 -3.99 39.34 5.49
C THR A 36 -2.65 39.21 4.77
N GLN A 37 -1.55 39.16 5.53
CA GLN A 37 -0.21 39.11 4.95
C GLN A 37 0.29 37.68 4.75
N GLY A 38 -0.28 36.71 5.47
CA GLY A 38 0.17 35.32 5.45
C GLY A 38 1.55 35.12 6.11
N ASP A 39 2.06 36.15 6.79
CA ASP A 39 3.32 36.07 7.52
C ASP A 39 3.09 35.40 8.88
N LEU A 40 3.13 34.07 8.86
CA LEU A 40 2.86 33.25 10.03
C LEU A 40 3.96 33.39 11.09
N LEU A 41 5.22 33.60 10.68
CA LEU A 41 6.33 33.78 11.63
C LEU A 41 6.26 35.15 12.29
N GLY A 42 5.99 36.21 11.52
CA GLY A 42 5.74 37.54 12.04
C GLY A 42 4.53 37.59 12.98
N ALA A 43 3.46 36.87 12.64
CA ALA A 43 2.29 36.73 13.50
C ALA A 43 2.62 36.01 14.82
N ILE A 44 3.35 34.90 14.79
CA ILE A 44 3.79 34.16 15.99
C ILE A 44 4.58 35.09 16.92
N ALA A 45 5.56 35.82 16.40
CA ALA A 45 6.38 36.74 17.21
C ALA A 45 5.54 37.83 17.88
N LEU A 46 4.48 38.31 17.22
CA LEU A 46 3.56 39.27 17.82
C LEU A 46 2.67 38.62 18.88
N TYR A 47 2.15 37.40 18.64
CA TYR A 47 1.37 36.67 19.64
C TYR A 47 2.20 36.29 20.87
N GLU A 48 3.47 35.95 20.74
CA GLU A 48 4.37 35.70 21.88
C GLU A 48 4.49 36.95 22.76
N ARG A 49 4.62 38.13 22.14
CA ARG A 49 4.60 39.40 22.89
C ARG A 49 3.26 39.68 23.56
N VAL A 50 2.14 39.22 23.00
CA VAL A 50 0.83 39.26 23.68
C VAL A 50 0.85 38.40 24.93
N VAL A 51 1.38 37.18 24.83
CA VAL A 51 1.48 36.24 25.95
C VAL A 51 2.33 36.82 27.09
N ASP A 52 3.41 37.52 26.75
CA ASP A 52 4.30 38.12 27.75
C ASP A 52 3.74 39.40 28.40
N ALA A 53 2.99 40.21 27.64
CA ALA A 53 2.54 41.53 28.08
C ALA A 53 1.10 41.57 28.62
N SER A 54 0.28 40.56 28.31
CA SER A 54 -1.14 40.54 28.69
C SER A 54 -1.34 40.14 30.14
N ASN A 55 -2.16 40.91 30.87
CA ASN A 55 -2.74 40.49 32.15
C ASN A 55 -4.13 39.85 31.98
N ASP A 56 -4.67 39.84 30.76
CA ASP A 56 -5.93 39.19 30.42
C ASP A 56 -5.67 37.73 30.06
N ARG A 57 -6.16 36.82 30.93
CA ARG A 57 -6.00 35.37 30.77
C ARG A 57 -6.67 34.85 29.49
N THR A 58 -7.82 35.39 29.11
CA THR A 58 -8.54 34.95 27.90
C THR A 58 -7.75 35.35 26.66
N LEU A 59 -7.29 36.61 26.60
CA LEU A 59 -6.46 37.08 25.49
C LEU A 59 -5.14 36.29 25.37
N THR A 60 -4.55 35.93 26.51
CA THR A 60 -3.33 35.11 26.56
C THR A 60 -3.57 33.69 26.03
N ALA A 61 -4.66 33.04 26.45
CA ALA A 61 -5.04 31.72 25.97
C ALA A 61 -5.34 31.72 24.47
N ASP A 62 -6.05 32.73 23.96
CA ASP A 62 -6.34 32.89 22.54
C ASP A 62 -5.06 33.10 21.71
N ALA A 63 -4.10 33.87 22.23
CA ALA A 63 -2.81 34.07 21.60
C ALA A 63 -2.01 32.76 21.51
N LEU A 64 -1.99 31.95 22.58
CA LEU A 64 -1.35 30.63 22.57
C LEU A 64 -2.01 29.66 21.58
N VAL A 65 -3.35 29.66 21.48
CA VAL A 65 -4.05 28.86 20.46
C VAL A 65 -3.64 29.28 19.06
N ARG A 66 -3.56 30.59 18.78
CA ARG A 66 -3.11 31.12 17.48
C ARG A 66 -1.66 30.74 17.17
N ILE A 67 -0.77 30.82 18.15
CA ILE A 67 0.63 30.37 18.02
C ILE A 67 0.66 28.90 17.60
N GLY A 68 -0.09 28.03 18.28
CA GLY A 68 -0.17 26.61 17.93
C GLY A 68 -0.65 26.37 16.50
N GLN A 69 -1.70 27.09 16.07
CA GLN A 69 -2.26 26.97 14.72
C GLN A 69 -1.28 27.44 13.64
N ASN A 70 -0.51 28.49 13.91
CA ASN A 70 0.47 29.01 12.97
C ASN A 70 1.70 28.10 12.86
N TYR A 71 2.16 27.49 13.97
CA TYR A 71 3.20 26.44 13.92
C TYR A 71 2.74 25.21 13.14
N GLU A 72 1.49 24.74 13.33
CA GLU A 72 0.89 23.67 12.52
C GLU A 72 0.94 24.00 11.01
N ARG A 73 0.52 25.21 10.63
CA ARG A 73 0.50 25.64 9.22
C ARG A 73 1.90 25.78 8.61
N LEU A 74 2.91 26.06 9.42
CA LEU A 74 4.31 26.14 9.01
C LEU A 74 4.99 24.76 8.94
N GLY A 75 4.36 23.71 9.46
CA GLY A 75 4.98 22.38 9.59
C GLY A 75 6.22 22.39 10.49
N ARG A 76 6.25 23.28 11.49
CA ARG A 76 7.39 23.45 12.41
C ARG A 76 7.03 22.97 13.81
N ASP A 77 8.06 22.63 14.57
CA ASP A 77 7.95 22.31 15.99
C ASP A 77 7.49 23.55 16.78
N GLY A 78 6.68 23.34 17.83
CA GLY A 78 6.17 24.41 18.70
C GLY A 78 4.65 24.41 18.88
N ALA A 79 3.90 23.76 17.99
CA ALA A 79 2.44 23.67 18.10
C ALA A 79 2.00 22.91 19.36
N LEU A 80 2.69 21.79 19.65
CA LEU A 80 2.39 20.93 20.79
C LEU A 80 2.58 21.67 22.12
N ASP A 81 3.69 22.38 22.28
CA ASP A 81 3.98 23.16 23.49
C ASP A 81 2.95 24.27 23.72
N ALA A 82 2.58 25.00 22.65
CA ALA A 82 1.58 26.06 22.73
C ALA A 82 0.22 25.54 23.20
N TYR A 83 -0.26 24.43 22.63
CA TYR A 83 -1.54 23.85 23.05
C TYR A 83 -1.48 23.18 24.42
N GLN A 84 -0.36 22.55 24.78
CA GLN A 84 -0.19 22.00 26.13
C GLN A 84 -0.27 23.09 27.19
N ARG A 85 0.36 24.25 26.95
CA ARG A 85 0.26 25.43 27.83
C ARG A 85 -1.18 25.92 27.97
N VAL A 86 -1.97 25.93 26.89
CA VAL A 86 -3.41 26.29 26.97
C VAL A 86 -4.15 25.34 27.91
N VAL A 87 -3.92 24.03 27.79
CA VAL A 87 -4.61 23.03 28.61
C VAL A 87 -4.13 23.04 30.07
N SER A 88 -2.84 23.29 30.31
CA SER A 88 -2.27 23.30 31.67
C SER A 88 -2.61 24.58 32.44
N ASP A 89 -2.47 25.74 31.80
CA ASP A 89 -2.47 27.03 32.50
C ASP A 89 -3.85 27.72 32.47
N PHE A 90 -4.72 27.29 31.54
CA PHE A 90 -6.02 27.90 31.27
C PHE A 90 -7.16 26.88 31.26
N GLY A 91 -7.03 25.78 32.01
CA GLY A 91 -7.99 24.67 32.05
C GLY A 91 -9.45 25.04 32.37
N ASP A 92 -9.69 26.21 32.96
CA ASP A 92 -11.00 26.79 33.26
C ASP A 92 -11.66 27.50 32.06
N LEU A 93 -10.89 27.85 31.02
CA LEU A 93 -11.39 28.53 29.82
C LEU A 93 -11.85 27.51 28.77
N ALA A 94 -13.14 27.18 28.80
CA ALA A 94 -13.71 26.08 28.01
C ALA A 94 -13.41 26.15 26.50
N GLU A 95 -13.51 27.33 25.88
CA GLU A 95 -13.32 27.49 24.43
C GLU A 95 -11.86 27.30 23.99
N PRO A 96 -10.86 28.06 24.51
CA PRO A 96 -9.45 27.84 24.16
C PRO A 96 -8.97 26.42 24.45
N VAL A 97 -9.38 25.86 25.60
CA VAL A 97 -9.03 24.48 26.00
C VAL A 97 -9.65 23.45 25.06
N GLY A 98 -10.91 23.65 24.64
CA GLY A 98 -11.58 22.79 23.67
C GLY A 98 -10.83 22.75 22.34
N ILE A 99 -10.41 23.91 21.83
CA ILE A 99 -9.61 24.01 20.61
C ILE A 99 -8.25 23.32 20.79
N ALA A 100 -7.53 23.64 21.86
CA ALA A 100 -6.21 23.08 22.13
C ALA A 100 -6.23 21.55 22.28
N ARG A 101 -7.22 20.98 22.99
CA ARG A 101 -7.38 19.53 23.13
C ARG A 101 -7.67 18.85 21.79
N ALA A 102 -8.57 19.42 20.99
CA ALA A 102 -8.88 18.89 19.67
C ALA A 102 -7.63 18.87 18.77
N ARG A 103 -6.82 19.94 18.83
CA ARG A 103 -5.58 20.05 18.07
C ARG A 103 -4.49 19.11 18.57
N LEU A 104 -4.30 18.98 19.88
CA LEU A 104 -3.39 17.98 20.45
C LEU A 104 -3.76 16.55 20.04
N ALA A 105 -5.05 16.19 20.06
CA ALA A 105 -5.50 14.88 19.60
C ALA A 105 -5.21 14.65 18.11
N ALA A 106 -5.41 15.68 17.27
CA ALA A 106 -5.08 15.63 15.85
C ALA A 106 -3.56 15.48 15.62
N LEU A 107 -2.74 16.23 16.36
CA LEU A 107 -1.28 16.14 16.30
C LEU A 107 -0.75 14.77 16.75
N VAL A 108 -1.33 14.18 17.80
CA VAL A 108 -1.02 12.80 18.22
C VAL A 108 -1.42 11.80 17.15
N THR A 109 -2.54 12.00 16.45
CA THR A 109 -2.97 11.12 15.35
C THR A 109 -2.04 11.24 14.13
N LEU A 110 -1.53 12.43 13.85
CA LEU A 110 -0.57 12.68 12.75
C LEU A 110 0.86 12.22 13.08
N ALA A 111 1.25 12.26 14.36
CA ALA A 111 2.55 11.81 14.86
C ALA A 111 2.56 10.33 15.25
N ALA A 112 1.40 9.71 15.41
CA ALA A 112 1.30 8.26 15.49
C ALA A 112 1.88 7.71 14.18
N PRO A 113 2.79 6.71 14.23
CA PRO A 113 3.13 5.98 13.03
C PRO A 113 1.80 5.54 12.40
N ALA A 114 1.63 5.79 11.10
CA ALA A 114 0.48 5.28 10.39
C ALA A 114 0.30 3.81 10.81
N PRO A 115 -0.92 3.36 11.14
CA PRO A 115 -1.13 1.94 11.36
C PRO A 115 -0.47 1.23 10.19
N ASP A 116 0.37 0.22 10.47
CA ASP A 116 1.04 -0.55 9.42
C ASP A 116 0.01 -0.76 8.30
N PRO A 117 0.34 -0.44 7.02
CA PRO A 117 -0.58 -0.73 5.94
C PRO A 117 -1.03 -2.16 6.15
N PRO A 118 -2.34 -2.46 6.08
CA PRO A 118 -2.82 -3.77 6.46
C PRO A 118 -1.95 -4.79 5.74
N ASN A 119 -1.25 -5.66 6.51
CA ASN A 119 -0.34 -6.68 5.98
C ASN A 119 -1.04 -7.68 5.04
N SER A 120 -2.33 -7.45 4.76
CA SER A 120 -3.11 -8.04 3.71
C SER A 120 -4.09 -7.01 3.13
N ILE A 121 -4.09 -6.88 1.80
CA ILE A 121 -5.20 -6.25 1.09
C ILE A 121 -6.20 -7.37 0.79
N ALA A 122 -7.42 -7.26 1.34
CA ALA A 122 -8.50 -8.19 1.05
C ALA A 122 -9.34 -7.66 -0.11
N PHE A 123 -9.37 -8.38 -1.23
CA PHE A 123 -10.25 -8.09 -2.37
C PHE A 123 -11.32 -9.18 -2.51
N LYS A 124 -12.54 -8.78 -2.86
CA LYS A 124 -13.59 -9.72 -3.20
C LYS A 124 -13.33 -10.24 -4.61
N VAL A 125 -12.87 -11.48 -4.72
CA VAL A 125 -12.80 -12.17 -6.00
C VAL A 125 -14.22 -12.58 -6.41
N PRO A 126 -14.74 -12.12 -7.57
CA PRO A 126 -16.03 -12.56 -8.09
C PRO A 126 -16.05 -14.09 -8.21
N GLY A 127 -17.20 -14.72 -7.95
CA GLY A 127 -17.33 -16.18 -7.84
C GLY A 127 -16.91 -17.01 -9.07
N ARG A 128 -16.55 -16.35 -10.19
CA ARG A 128 -15.96 -16.97 -11.38
C ARG A 128 -14.50 -17.39 -11.20
N ALA A 129 -13.75 -16.79 -10.27
CA ALA A 129 -12.33 -17.08 -10.10
C ALA A 129 -12.03 -17.95 -8.88
N SER A 130 -11.08 -18.86 -9.04
CA SER A 130 -10.53 -19.68 -7.96
C SER A 130 -9.62 -18.85 -7.05
N PRO A 131 -9.59 -19.14 -5.73
CA PRO A 131 -8.59 -18.56 -4.85
C PRO A 131 -7.16 -19.08 -5.12
N TRP A 132 -7.00 -20.09 -5.97
CA TRP A 132 -5.71 -20.71 -6.30
C TRP A 132 -5.11 -20.00 -7.52
N GLY A 133 -4.51 -18.83 -7.28
CA GLY A 133 -3.91 -17.98 -8.30
C GLY A 133 -2.58 -17.33 -7.86
N HIS A 134 -2.08 -16.40 -8.66
CA HIS A 134 -0.86 -15.65 -8.40
C HIS A 134 -1.00 -14.17 -8.79
N LEU A 135 -0.60 -13.27 -7.90
CA LEU A 135 -0.62 -11.83 -8.17
C LEU A 135 0.55 -11.46 -9.08
N SER A 136 0.34 -10.48 -9.96
CA SER A 136 1.45 -9.83 -10.67
C SER A 136 2.31 -9.03 -9.68
N ALA A 137 3.56 -8.80 -10.05
CA ALA A 137 4.52 -8.08 -9.18
C ALA A 137 4.07 -6.66 -8.81
N ASP A 138 3.28 -6.01 -9.67
CA ASP A 138 2.68 -4.70 -9.43
C ASP A 138 1.38 -4.73 -8.61
N GLY A 139 0.87 -5.93 -8.28
CA GLY A 139 -0.37 -6.15 -7.55
C GLY A 139 -1.65 -5.78 -8.30
N GLN A 140 -1.59 -5.49 -9.60
CA GLN A 140 -2.75 -5.03 -10.37
C GLN A 140 -3.50 -6.15 -11.09
N ARG A 141 -2.88 -7.32 -11.26
CA ARG A 141 -3.46 -8.45 -11.97
C ARG A 141 -3.36 -9.72 -11.14
N LEU A 142 -4.36 -10.58 -11.26
CA LEU A 142 -4.38 -11.91 -10.67
C LEU A 142 -4.54 -12.93 -11.80
N VAL A 143 -3.54 -13.78 -12.01
CA VAL A 143 -3.73 -14.98 -12.82
C VAL A 143 -4.39 -16.05 -11.96
N THR A 144 -5.45 -16.66 -12.46
CA THR A 144 -6.30 -17.60 -11.73
C THR A 144 -6.94 -18.59 -12.70
N ILE A 145 -7.64 -19.57 -12.16
CA ILE A 145 -8.41 -20.55 -12.93
C ILE A 145 -9.90 -20.28 -12.76
N GLU A 146 -10.66 -20.54 -13.81
CA GLU A 146 -12.11 -20.46 -13.78
C GLU A 146 -12.65 -21.48 -12.77
N ARG A 147 -13.45 -21.00 -11.83
CA ARG A 147 -14.10 -21.83 -10.84
C ARG A 147 -15.25 -22.58 -11.52
N SER A 148 -14.96 -23.81 -11.93
CA SER A 148 -16.00 -24.76 -12.34
C SER A 148 -16.58 -25.51 -11.13
N ASN A 149 -17.90 -25.74 -11.14
CA ASN A 149 -18.57 -26.59 -10.17
C ASN A 149 -18.61 -28.08 -10.62
N THR A 150 -18.16 -28.39 -11.83
CA THR A 150 -18.09 -29.76 -12.35
C THR A 150 -16.78 -29.99 -13.12
N MET A 151 -16.22 -31.20 -13.06
CA MET A 151 -15.07 -31.56 -13.90
C MET A 151 -15.39 -31.54 -15.41
N ALA A 152 -16.67 -31.59 -15.78
CA ALA A 152 -17.12 -31.65 -17.17
C ALA A 152 -16.97 -30.31 -17.92
N ASP A 153 -17.12 -29.18 -17.23
CA ASP A 153 -17.09 -27.85 -17.87
C ASP A 153 -15.66 -27.37 -18.19
N GLY A 154 -14.66 -28.00 -17.56
CA GLY A 154 -13.26 -27.62 -17.67
C GLY A 154 -12.92 -26.26 -17.02
N GLY A 155 -11.68 -26.11 -16.57
CA GLY A 155 -11.22 -24.90 -15.89
C GLY A 155 -10.32 -24.07 -16.81
N ALA A 156 -10.82 -22.94 -17.32
CA ALA A 156 -10.03 -22.03 -18.13
C ALA A 156 -8.94 -21.32 -17.30
N LEU A 157 -7.84 -20.94 -17.94
CA LEU A 157 -6.88 -20.00 -17.36
C LEU A 157 -7.37 -18.57 -17.61
N LEU A 158 -7.51 -17.80 -16.54
CA LEU A 158 -8.02 -16.44 -16.56
C LEU A 158 -6.98 -15.47 -16.01
N ILE A 159 -7.06 -14.22 -16.44
CA ILE A 159 -6.43 -13.08 -15.77
C ILE A 159 -7.51 -12.09 -15.36
N MET A 160 -7.46 -11.67 -14.11
CA MET A 160 -8.33 -10.64 -13.55
C MET A 160 -7.55 -9.34 -13.43
N ASP A 161 -8.07 -8.27 -14.02
CA ASP A 161 -7.62 -6.91 -13.72
C ASP A 161 -8.29 -6.48 -12.40
N LEU A 162 -7.49 -6.23 -11.37
CA LEU A 162 -7.97 -5.89 -10.03
C LEU A 162 -8.36 -4.41 -9.91
N VAL A 163 -7.90 -3.55 -10.83
CA VAL A 163 -8.24 -2.13 -10.87
C VAL A 163 -9.59 -1.92 -11.55
N GLN A 164 -9.80 -2.62 -12.67
CA GLN A 164 -11.01 -2.53 -13.50
C GLN A 164 -12.08 -3.54 -13.09
N ASN A 165 -11.73 -4.53 -12.27
CA ASN A 165 -12.59 -5.65 -11.88
C ASN A 165 -13.15 -6.40 -13.11
N SER A 166 -12.27 -6.72 -14.05
CA SER A 166 -12.61 -7.38 -15.33
C SER A 166 -11.82 -8.68 -15.51
N PHE A 167 -12.37 -9.61 -16.27
CA PHE A 167 -11.74 -10.91 -16.57
C PHE A 167 -11.42 -11.04 -18.05
N THR A 168 -10.23 -11.55 -18.34
CA THR A 168 -9.83 -12.01 -19.68
C THR A 168 -9.47 -13.49 -19.61
N THR A 169 -9.99 -14.27 -20.56
CA THR A 169 -9.57 -15.67 -20.72
C THR A 169 -8.24 -15.71 -21.45
N LEU A 170 -7.21 -16.30 -20.81
CA LEU A 170 -5.89 -16.51 -21.40
C LEU A 170 -5.83 -17.84 -22.16
N VAL A 171 -6.28 -18.91 -21.52
CA VAL A 171 -6.40 -20.24 -22.15
C VAL A 171 -7.82 -20.73 -21.93
N PRO A 172 -8.60 -21.02 -22.99
CA PRO A 172 -9.95 -21.55 -22.83
C PRO A 172 -9.92 -22.93 -22.18
N GLY A 173 -10.99 -23.26 -21.45
CA GLY A 173 -11.22 -24.62 -20.96
C GLY A 173 -11.24 -25.60 -22.14
N ARG A 174 -10.64 -26.78 -21.96
CA ARG A 174 -10.76 -27.90 -22.90
C ARG A 174 -11.74 -28.91 -22.28
N PRO A 175 -12.65 -29.54 -23.05
CA PRO A 175 -13.60 -30.49 -22.50
C PRO A 175 -12.91 -31.57 -21.64
N GLY A 176 -13.41 -31.79 -20.43
CA GLY A 176 -12.85 -32.75 -19.48
C GLY A 176 -11.57 -32.31 -18.78
N GLY A 177 -10.91 -31.23 -19.19
CA GLY A 177 -9.63 -30.79 -18.64
C GLY A 177 -9.67 -29.44 -17.93
N PHE A 178 -8.69 -29.17 -17.06
CA PHE A 178 -8.61 -27.90 -16.35
C PHE A 178 -7.16 -27.45 -16.07
N ALA A 179 -6.98 -26.13 -16.09
CA ALA A 179 -5.75 -25.50 -15.62
C ALA A 179 -5.63 -25.58 -14.09
N GLN A 180 -4.39 -25.61 -13.58
CA GLN A 180 -4.07 -25.61 -12.16
C GLN A 180 -2.84 -24.73 -11.86
N SER A 181 -2.82 -24.20 -10.64
CA SER A 181 -1.68 -23.50 -10.02
C SER A 181 -0.91 -22.55 -10.94
N PRO A 182 -1.56 -21.55 -11.56
CA PRO A 182 -0.87 -20.63 -12.45
C PRO A 182 0.07 -19.69 -11.67
N ARG A 183 1.24 -19.41 -12.26
CA ARG A 183 2.28 -18.54 -11.71
C ARG A 183 2.85 -17.63 -12.80
N PHE A 184 2.88 -16.32 -12.53
CA PHE A 184 3.62 -15.38 -13.38
C PHE A 184 5.12 -15.68 -13.31
N SER A 185 5.82 -15.56 -14.44
CA SER A 185 7.28 -15.51 -14.47
C SER A 185 7.79 -14.25 -13.76
N PRO A 186 9.06 -14.23 -13.30
CA PRO A 186 9.65 -13.07 -12.64
C PRO A 186 9.55 -11.79 -13.48
N ASP A 187 9.75 -11.91 -14.80
CA ASP A 187 9.68 -10.80 -15.76
C ASP A 187 8.25 -10.40 -16.18
N GLN A 188 7.22 -11.08 -15.65
CA GLN A 188 5.80 -10.83 -15.93
C GLN A 188 5.36 -11.04 -17.40
N ASN A 189 6.16 -11.71 -18.22
CA ASN A 189 5.85 -11.98 -19.62
C ASN A 189 5.31 -13.39 -19.88
N GLN A 190 5.41 -14.29 -18.92
CA GLN A 190 4.95 -15.67 -19.06
C GLN A 190 4.10 -16.10 -17.89
N VAL A 191 3.29 -17.13 -18.11
CA VAL A 191 2.56 -17.84 -17.05
C VAL A 191 2.84 -19.33 -17.19
N ALA A 192 3.38 -19.94 -16.15
CA ALA A 192 3.45 -21.39 -16.03
C ALA A 192 2.22 -21.89 -15.30
N TYR A 193 1.67 -23.01 -15.75
CA TYR A 193 0.50 -23.63 -15.14
C TYR A 193 0.50 -25.13 -15.39
N GLY A 194 -0.17 -25.85 -14.50
CA GLY A 194 -0.51 -27.25 -14.73
C GLY A 194 -1.73 -27.38 -15.61
N TRP A 195 -1.80 -28.41 -16.44
CA TRP A 195 -3.00 -28.77 -17.18
C TRP A 195 -3.30 -30.26 -16.98
N TRP A 196 -4.51 -30.58 -16.54
CA TRP A 196 -5.05 -31.94 -16.57
C TRP A 196 -6.07 -32.06 -17.69
N ASP A 197 -6.07 -33.16 -18.47
CA ASP A 197 -6.85 -33.24 -19.71
C ASP A 197 -8.18 -34.01 -19.65
N GLY A 198 -8.56 -34.57 -18.51
CA GLY A 198 -9.77 -35.40 -18.44
C GLY A 198 -9.53 -36.89 -18.63
N GLU A 199 -8.38 -37.25 -19.21
CA GLU A 199 -8.07 -38.60 -19.69
C GLU A 199 -6.88 -39.21 -18.93
N GLY A 200 -6.57 -38.67 -17.75
CA GLY A 200 -5.49 -39.16 -16.90
C GLY A 200 -4.10 -38.67 -17.32
N ARG A 201 -3.99 -37.71 -18.24
CA ARG A 201 -2.72 -37.06 -18.56
C ARG A 201 -2.66 -35.67 -17.97
N ALA A 202 -1.44 -35.28 -17.60
CA ALA A 202 -1.22 -33.97 -17.07
C ALA A 202 0.14 -33.41 -17.47
N TYR A 203 0.16 -32.09 -17.61
CA TYR A 203 1.21 -31.35 -18.28
C TYR A 203 1.59 -30.13 -17.45
N ILE A 204 2.84 -29.71 -17.57
CA ILE A 204 3.26 -28.36 -17.22
C ILE A 204 3.38 -27.60 -18.53
N GLU A 205 2.58 -26.55 -18.68
CA GLU A 205 2.56 -25.67 -19.84
C GLU A 205 3.04 -24.27 -19.44
N VAL A 206 3.66 -23.58 -20.40
CA VAL A 206 4.05 -22.18 -20.26
C VAL A 206 3.41 -21.37 -21.40
N LEU A 207 2.59 -20.40 -21.02
CA LEU A 207 2.00 -19.40 -21.90
C LEU A 207 2.93 -18.17 -21.97
N ASP A 208 3.23 -17.74 -23.18
CA ASP A 208 3.82 -16.44 -23.47
C ASP A 208 2.71 -15.39 -23.61
N LEU A 209 2.66 -14.40 -22.71
CA LEU A 209 1.59 -13.41 -22.66
C LEU A 209 1.56 -12.46 -23.89
N PRO A 210 2.70 -11.96 -24.40
CA PRO A 210 2.68 -11.10 -25.58
C PRO A 210 2.19 -11.79 -26.86
N THR A 211 2.58 -13.05 -27.08
CA THR A 211 2.25 -13.77 -28.32
C THR A 211 1.02 -14.66 -28.20
N GLY A 212 0.63 -15.05 -26.99
CA GLY A 212 -0.40 -16.05 -26.74
C GLY A 212 0.06 -17.50 -27.02
N SER A 213 1.36 -17.71 -27.28
CA SER A 213 1.90 -19.03 -27.62
C SER A 213 2.01 -19.90 -26.37
N ILE A 214 1.60 -21.16 -26.47
CA ILE A 214 1.69 -22.14 -25.38
C ILE A 214 2.71 -23.22 -25.76
N ARG A 215 3.57 -23.59 -24.81
CA ARG A 215 4.47 -24.74 -24.95
C ARG A 215 4.34 -25.67 -23.75
N THR A 216 4.38 -26.98 -23.99
CA THR A 216 4.51 -27.98 -22.93
C THR A 216 5.99 -28.13 -22.56
N VAL A 217 6.32 -27.93 -21.29
CA VAL A 217 7.69 -28.09 -20.76
C VAL A 217 7.87 -29.42 -20.00
N LEU A 218 6.76 -30.03 -19.56
CA LEU A 218 6.76 -31.36 -18.97
C LEU A 218 5.45 -32.09 -19.31
N ASP A 219 5.58 -33.31 -19.81
CA ASP A 219 4.51 -34.30 -19.85
C ASP A 219 4.77 -35.31 -18.73
N LEU A 220 3.93 -35.30 -17.71
CA LEU A 220 4.11 -36.15 -16.52
C LEU A 220 3.90 -37.63 -16.86
N HIS A 221 3.04 -37.93 -17.82
CA HIS A 221 2.79 -39.30 -18.24
C HIS A 221 4.03 -39.89 -18.91
N SER A 222 4.56 -39.16 -19.90
CA SER A 222 5.80 -39.56 -20.59
C SER A 222 7.00 -39.59 -19.66
N HIS A 223 7.10 -38.69 -18.68
CA HIS A 223 8.24 -38.65 -17.76
C HIS A 223 8.26 -39.84 -16.78
N PHE A 224 7.09 -40.31 -16.35
CA PHE A 224 6.98 -41.38 -15.37
C PHE A 224 6.67 -42.75 -15.98
N SER A 225 6.61 -42.87 -17.31
CA SER A 225 6.18 -44.10 -18.02
C SER A 225 6.90 -45.37 -17.57
N ASP A 226 8.17 -45.22 -17.16
CA ASP A 226 9.04 -46.32 -16.78
C ASP A 226 8.99 -46.65 -15.27
N LEU A 227 8.20 -45.92 -14.48
CA LEU A 227 8.05 -46.20 -13.06
C LEU A 227 7.26 -47.50 -12.85
N PRO A 228 7.87 -48.52 -12.21
CA PRO A 228 7.18 -49.76 -11.92
C PRO A 228 6.09 -49.52 -10.88
N GLY A 229 4.92 -50.11 -11.12
CA GLY A 229 3.82 -50.03 -10.16
C GLY A 229 3.13 -48.67 -10.13
N VAL A 230 3.06 -47.94 -11.25
CA VAL A 230 2.15 -46.79 -11.40
C VAL A 230 0.84 -47.27 -12.02
N ASP A 231 -0.28 -46.90 -11.40
CA ASP A 231 -1.59 -47.11 -12.01
C ASP A 231 -1.93 -45.92 -12.91
N TRP A 232 -1.78 -46.14 -14.22
CA TRP A 232 -2.06 -45.15 -15.25
C TRP A 232 -3.55 -44.93 -15.50
N THR A 233 -4.42 -45.73 -14.87
CA THR A 233 -5.86 -45.72 -15.07
C THR A 233 -6.64 -44.99 -13.98
N GLU A 234 -6.05 -44.82 -12.78
CA GLU A 234 -6.79 -44.34 -11.58
C GLU A 234 -6.30 -43.01 -10.98
N GLY A 235 -5.10 -42.49 -11.32
CA GLY A 235 -4.55 -41.32 -10.62
C GLY A 235 -4.50 -40.00 -11.42
N PRO A 236 -5.04 -38.88 -10.92
CA PRO A 236 -4.68 -37.57 -11.46
C PRO A 236 -3.22 -37.25 -11.12
N PHE A 237 -2.40 -37.04 -12.15
CA PHE A 237 -1.12 -36.34 -11.98
C PHE A 237 -1.44 -34.89 -11.70
N ASP A 238 -1.59 -34.49 -10.44
CA ASP A 238 -1.78 -33.07 -10.13
C ASP A 238 -0.49 -32.29 -10.49
N PRO A 239 -0.45 -31.48 -11.57
CA PRO A 239 0.73 -30.77 -12.02
C PRO A 239 0.78 -29.41 -11.31
N TYR A 240 1.23 -29.38 -10.06
CA TYR A 240 1.31 -28.13 -9.32
C TYR A 240 2.61 -27.38 -9.63
N VAL A 241 2.51 -26.29 -10.39
CA VAL A 241 3.58 -25.29 -10.46
C VAL A 241 3.61 -24.53 -9.13
N LEU A 242 4.67 -24.73 -8.35
CA LEU A 242 4.82 -24.06 -7.07
C LEU A 242 5.39 -22.66 -7.24
N ASP A 243 6.48 -22.55 -8.00
CA ASP A 243 7.19 -21.29 -8.23
C ASP A 243 8.12 -21.33 -9.45
N TRP A 244 8.61 -20.17 -9.87
CA TRP A 244 9.69 -20.01 -10.84
C TRP A 244 11.04 -19.89 -10.12
N THR A 245 12.13 -20.23 -10.82
CA THR A 245 13.45 -19.75 -10.41
C THR A 245 13.52 -18.23 -10.58
N GLU A 246 14.34 -17.56 -9.78
CA GLU A 246 14.46 -16.09 -9.81
C GLU A 246 14.89 -15.55 -11.18
N ASP A 247 15.70 -16.32 -11.91
CA ASP A 247 16.14 -16.00 -13.27
C ASP A 247 15.13 -16.39 -14.37
N GLY A 248 14.01 -17.01 -14.00
CA GLY A 248 12.96 -17.47 -14.93
C GLY A 248 13.34 -18.68 -15.80
N SER A 249 14.49 -19.31 -15.57
CA SER A 249 14.97 -20.44 -16.39
C SER A 249 14.33 -21.78 -16.06
N GLY A 250 13.73 -21.93 -14.87
CA GLY A 250 13.18 -23.18 -14.37
C GLY A 250 11.93 -23.00 -13.52
N LEU A 251 11.27 -24.11 -13.25
CA LEU A 251 10.06 -24.21 -12.43
C LEU A 251 10.29 -25.21 -11.30
N LEU A 252 9.84 -24.84 -10.10
CA LEU A 252 9.62 -25.79 -9.02
C LEU A 252 8.23 -26.41 -9.19
N VAL A 253 8.20 -27.70 -9.46
CA VAL A 253 6.96 -28.45 -9.73
C VAL A 253 6.77 -29.51 -8.67
N TYR A 254 5.54 -29.64 -8.20
CA TYR A 254 5.10 -30.68 -7.31
C TYR A 254 4.02 -31.53 -7.98
N ASN A 255 4.13 -32.84 -7.88
CA ASN A 255 3.07 -33.73 -8.35
C ASN A 255 2.94 -34.96 -7.48
N TRP A 256 1.76 -35.58 -7.58
CA TRP A 256 1.47 -36.89 -7.01
C TRP A 256 1.33 -37.90 -8.14
N VAL A 257 1.66 -39.16 -7.85
CA VAL A 257 1.53 -40.31 -8.75
C VAL A 257 0.90 -41.44 -7.95
N ASP A 258 -0.16 -42.04 -8.50
CA ASP A 258 -0.81 -43.19 -7.90
C ASP A 258 -0.08 -44.48 -8.26
N GLY A 259 0.19 -45.29 -7.25
CA GLY A 259 0.89 -46.56 -7.36
C GLY A 259 -0.05 -47.76 -7.25
N ILE A 260 0.23 -48.80 -8.03
CA ILE A 260 -0.46 -50.08 -7.98
C ILE A 260 -0.40 -50.64 -6.57
N GLY A 261 -1.58 -50.91 -5.99
CA GLY A 261 -1.72 -51.43 -4.63
C GLY A 261 -2.03 -50.39 -3.56
N GLY A 262 -2.30 -49.13 -3.95
CA GLY A 262 -2.67 -48.03 -3.04
C GLY A 262 -1.48 -47.29 -2.43
N ASP A 263 -0.29 -47.46 -3.01
CA ASP A 263 0.93 -46.75 -2.65
C ASP A 263 0.96 -45.39 -3.36
N TRP A 264 1.17 -44.28 -2.66
CA TRP A 264 1.20 -42.95 -3.28
C TRP A 264 2.62 -42.40 -3.32
N TYR A 265 3.00 -41.80 -4.44
CA TYR A 265 4.30 -41.12 -4.55
C TYR A 265 4.09 -39.63 -4.76
N SER A 266 4.78 -38.83 -3.95
CA SER A 266 4.89 -37.40 -4.19
C SER A 266 6.28 -37.06 -4.72
N ASN A 267 6.36 -36.13 -5.67
CA ASN A 267 7.62 -35.71 -6.27
C ASN A 267 7.72 -34.18 -6.20
N LEU A 268 8.90 -33.70 -5.81
CA LEU A 268 9.31 -32.31 -6.00
C LEU A 268 10.39 -32.28 -7.08
N MET A 269 10.18 -31.49 -8.12
CA MET A 269 11.00 -31.48 -9.32
C MET A 269 11.44 -30.06 -9.68
N MET A 270 12.65 -29.97 -10.22
CA MET A 270 13.11 -28.79 -10.94
C MET A 270 12.93 -29.06 -12.44
N VAL A 271 12.12 -28.25 -13.11
CA VAL A 271 11.76 -28.40 -14.52
C VAL A 271 12.32 -27.23 -15.32
N PRO A 272 13.35 -27.43 -16.15
CA PRO A 272 13.86 -26.41 -17.04
C PRO A 272 12.82 -25.97 -18.07
N VAL A 273 12.73 -24.66 -18.30
CA VAL A 273 11.75 -24.06 -19.21
C VAL A 273 12.19 -24.14 -20.68
N ASP A 274 13.46 -24.43 -20.91
CA ASP A 274 14.08 -24.65 -22.23
C ASP A 274 13.81 -26.06 -22.81
N GLY A 275 13.13 -26.92 -22.06
CA GLY A 275 12.84 -28.31 -22.44
C GLY A 275 13.95 -29.30 -22.10
N SER A 276 15.01 -28.87 -21.41
CA SER A 276 15.99 -29.79 -20.84
C SER A 276 15.34 -30.76 -19.84
N PRO A 277 15.87 -31.98 -19.65
CA PRO A 277 15.26 -32.97 -18.79
C PRO A 277 15.02 -32.47 -17.35
N PRO A 278 13.85 -32.73 -16.76
CA PRO A 278 13.57 -32.35 -15.39
C PRO A 278 14.40 -33.19 -14.42
N ARG A 279 14.65 -32.64 -13.23
CA ARG A 279 15.34 -33.31 -12.14
C ARG A 279 14.41 -33.48 -10.95
N VAL A 280 14.20 -34.72 -10.51
CA VAL A 280 13.55 -35.00 -9.23
C VAL A 280 14.49 -34.61 -8.09
N VAL A 281 14.06 -33.67 -7.26
CA VAL A 281 14.80 -33.13 -6.11
C VAL A 281 14.48 -33.93 -4.86
N ALA A 282 13.22 -34.32 -4.69
CA ALA A 282 12.75 -35.19 -3.62
C ALA A 282 11.62 -36.10 -4.13
N ARG A 283 11.57 -37.31 -3.61
CA ARG A 283 10.46 -38.25 -3.79
C ARG A 283 10.17 -38.89 -2.45
N ASP A 284 8.89 -38.91 -2.08
CA ASP A 284 8.43 -39.58 -0.88
C ASP A 284 7.30 -40.56 -1.21
N LYS A 285 7.26 -41.66 -0.47
CA LYS A 285 6.19 -42.65 -0.52
C LYS A 285 5.29 -42.40 0.68
N ALA A 286 4.04 -42.01 0.43
CA ALA A 286 3.05 -41.79 1.48
C ALA A 286 2.40 -43.11 1.94
#